data_AF-A0A0H3BZT9-F1
#
_entry.id   AF-A0A0H3BZT9-F1
#
_cell.length_a   1.000
_cell.length_b   1.000
_cell.length_c   1.000
_cell.angle_alpha   90.00
_cell.angle_beta   90.00
_cell.angle_gamma   90.00
#
_symmetry.space_group_name_H-M   'P 1'
#
loop_
_entity.id
_entity.type
_entity.pdbx_description
1 polymer ?
#
loop_
_entity_poly.entity_id
_entity_poly.type
_entity_poly.pdbx_seq_one_letter_code
_entity_poly.pdbx_strand_id
1 'polypeptide(L)'
;MSIETRAAFEKVKPIILKLKRHYYIQLWDRDDWLQEGHIILLQLLERYPELIEEEERLYRYFKTKFSSYLKDLLRRQEKSKASVP
;
A
#
# COMPACT_ATOMS: atom_id res chain seq x y z
N MET A 1 4.05 -17.77 -2.36
CA MET A 1 2.82 -16.93 -2.36
C MET A 1 1.63 -17.88 -2.35
N SER A 2 0.74 -17.81 -1.36
CA SER A 2 -0.46 -18.67 -1.33
C SER A 2 -1.48 -18.19 -2.37
N ILE A 3 -2.39 -19.07 -2.77
CA ILE A 3 -3.48 -18.70 -3.70
C ILE A 3 -4.36 -17.63 -3.07
N GLU A 4 -4.61 -17.71 -1.76
CA GLU A 4 -5.47 -16.74 -1.06
C GLU A 4 -4.83 -15.35 -1.01
N THR A 5 -3.51 -15.27 -0.78
CA THR A 5 -2.79 -13.97 -0.77
C THR A 5 -2.83 -13.31 -2.15
N ARG A 6 -2.74 -14.09 -3.22
CA ARG A 6 -2.91 -13.58 -4.59
C ARG A 6 -4.31 -13.04 -4.84
N ALA A 7 -5.35 -13.75 -4.36
CA ALA A 7 -6.73 -13.30 -4.48
C ALA A 7 -6.97 -12.00 -3.70
N ALA A 8 -6.49 -11.93 -2.46
CA ALA A 8 -6.54 -10.71 -1.65
C ALA A 8 -5.81 -9.54 -2.32
N PHE A 9 -4.69 -9.79 -2.99
CA PHE A 9 -3.96 -8.76 -3.73
C PHE A 9 -4.79 -8.18 -4.88
N GLU A 10 -5.41 -9.01 -5.71
CA GLU A 10 -6.25 -8.51 -6.79
C GLU A 10 -7.46 -7.71 -6.28
N LYS A 11 -8.00 -8.07 -5.10
CA LYS A 11 -9.07 -7.29 -4.44
C LYS A 11 -8.61 -5.87 -4.05
N VAL A 12 -7.40 -5.71 -3.52
CA VAL A 12 -6.90 -4.38 -3.05
C VAL A 12 -6.21 -3.56 -4.15
N LYS A 13 -5.82 -4.18 -5.26
CA LYS A 13 -5.14 -3.54 -6.39
C LYS A 13 -5.85 -2.28 -6.93
N PRO A 14 -7.19 -2.22 -7.06
CA PRO A 14 -7.88 -1.00 -7.44
C PRO A 14 -7.66 0.16 -6.46
N ILE A 15 -7.49 -0.12 -5.16
CA ILE A 15 -7.18 0.89 -4.13
C ILE A 15 -5.78 1.45 -4.36
N ILE A 16 -4.79 0.58 -4.59
CA ILE A 16 -3.40 0.98 -4.90
C ILE A 16 -3.39 1.90 -6.12
N LEU A 17 -4.00 1.46 -7.22
CA LEU A 17 -4.04 2.22 -8.47
C LEU A 17 -4.83 3.52 -8.35
N LYS A 18 -5.85 3.58 -7.49
CA LYS A 18 -6.56 4.81 -7.18
C LYS A 18 -5.64 5.79 -6.44
N LEU A 19 -4.93 5.34 -5.41
CA LEU A 19 -4.01 6.20 -4.64
C LEU A 19 -2.81 6.66 -5.46
N LYS A 20 -2.29 5.82 -6.37
CA LYS A 20 -1.29 6.22 -7.38
C LYS A 20 -1.71 7.44 -8.20
N ARG A 21 -3.01 7.62 -8.47
CA ARG A 21 -3.52 8.81 -9.19
C ARG A 21 -3.60 10.05 -8.31
N HIS A 22 -3.64 9.90 -6.99
CA HIS A 22 -3.80 11.02 -6.05
C HIS A 22 -2.47 11.50 -5.47
N TYR A 23 -1.46 10.62 -5.41
CA TYR A 23 -0.16 10.93 -4.83
C TYR A 23 0.95 10.75 -5.87
N TYR A 24 1.89 11.70 -5.89
CA TYR A 24 3.11 11.59 -6.66
C TYR A 24 4.26 11.20 -5.72
N ILE A 25 4.73 9.96 -5.83
CA ILE A 25 5.96 9.51 -5.19
C ILE A 25 7.05 9.55 -6.24
N GLN A 26 8.12 10.29 -5.96
CA GLN A 26 9.21 10.46 -6.92
C GLN A 26 9.92 9.12 -7.17
N LEU A 27 10.24 8.86 -8.44
CA LEU A 27 10.87 7.62 -8.96
C LEU A 27 9.99 6.37 -8.98
N TRP A 28 8.79 6.39 -8.39
CA TRP A 28 7.92 5.22 -8.43
C TRP A 28 7.19 5.09 -9.76
N ASP A 29 7.37 3.95 -10.41
CA ASP A 29 6.56 3.50 -11.53
C ASP A 29 5.37 2.65 -11.05
N ARG A 30 4.57 2.14 -12.00
CA ARG A 30 3.38 1.36 -11.64
C ARG A 30 3.72 0.09 -10.85
N ASP A 31 4.84 -0.55 -11.15
CA ASP A 31 5.20 -1.82 -10.53
C ASP A 31 5.73 -1.58 -9.12
N ASP A 32 6.45 -0.48 -8.86
CA ASP A 32 6.80 -0.05 -7.50
C ASP A 32 5.55 0.11 -6.62
N TRP A 33 4.53 0.81 -7.14
CA TRP A 33 3.25 1.00 -6.44
C TRP A 33 2.58 -0.35 -6.10
N LEU A 34 2.60 -1.29 -7.04
CA LEU A 34 2.00 -2.61 -6.87
C LEU A 34 2.80 -3.47 -5.89
N GLN A 35 4.14 -3.41 -5.96
CA GLN A 35 5.03 -4.14 -5.09
C GLN A 35 4.89 -3.68 -3.64
N GLU A 36 4.91 -2.37 -3.39
CA GLU A 36 4.80 -1.79 -2.06
C GLU A 36 3.40 -2.03 -1.47
N GLY A 37 2.36 -1.92 -2.28
CA GLY A 37 1.02 -2.33 -1.88
C GLY A 37 0.95 -3.82 -1.53
N HIS A 38 1.64 -4.69 -2.25
CA HIS A 38 1.70 -6.12 -1.93
C HIS A 38 2.43 -6.38 -0.60
N ILE A 39 3.56 -5.71 -0.35
CA ILE A 39 4.31 -5.82 0.91
C ILE A 39 3.42 -5.42 2.10
N ILE A 40 2.73 -4.28 2.01
CA ILE A 40 1.83 -3.81 3.06
C ILE A 40 0.65 -4.78 3.27
N LEU A 41 0.13 -5.37 2.21
CA LEU A 41 -0.91 -6.41 2.31
C LEU A 41 -0.39 -7.64 3.06
N LEU A 42 0.81 -8.15 2.71
CA LEU A 42 1.39 -9.32 3.36
C LEU A 42 1.62 -9.08 4.85
N GLN A 43 2.20 -7.93 5.21
CA GLN A 43 2.39 -7.54 6.61
C GLN A 43 1.06 -7.42 7.37
N LEU A 44 0.01 -6.94 6.70
CA LEU A 44 -1.31 -6.83 7.28
C LEU A 44 -1.92 -8.22 7.54
N LEU A 45 -1.83 -9.12 6.58
CA LEU A 45 -2.38 -10.49 6.67
C LEU A 45 -1.57 -11.40 7.59
N GLU A 46 -0.26 -11.18 7.72
CA GLU A 46 0.57 -11.88 8.72
C GLU A 46 0.11 -11.55 10.15
N ARG A 47 -0.31 -10.30 10.38
CA ARG A 47 -0.77 -9.84 11.69
C ARG A 47 -2.25 -10.13 11.94
N TYR A 48 -3.07 -10.13 10.90
CA TYR A 48 -4.53 -10.29 10.95
C TYR A 48 -4.98 -11.23 9.81
N PRO A 49 -4.69 -12.53 9.91
CA PRO A 49 -4.98 -13.49 8.85
C PRO A 49 -6.48 -13.60 8.55
N GLU A 50 -7.35 -13.33 9.52
CA GLU A 50 -8.81 -13.34 9.37
C GLU A 50 -9.33 -12.34 8.33
N LEU A 51 -8.57 -11.28 8.05
CA LEU A 51 -8.95 -10.28 7.04
C LEU A 51 -9.02 -10.87 5.63
N ILE A 52 -8.42 -12.03 5.38
CA ILE A 52 -8.44 -12.64 4.06
C ILE A 52 -9.86 -13.05 3.62
N GLU A 53 -10.70 -13.41 4.59
CA GLU A 53 -12.10 -13.80 4.38
C GLU A 53 -13.06 -12.61 4.53
N GLU A 54 -12.65 -11.55 5.24
CA GLU A 54 -13.47 -10.38 5.56
C GLU A 54 -13.18 -9.19 4.65
N GLU A 55 -13.72 -9.22 3.43
CA GLU A 55 -13.41 -8.27 2.37
C GLU A 55 -13.60 -6.79 2.75
N GLU A 56 -14.70 -6.43 3.41
CA GLU A 56 -14.95 -5.03 3.80
C GLU A 56 -13.93 -4.54 4.86
N ARG A 57 -13.53 -5.43 5.78
CA ARG A 57 -12.49 -5.11 6.77
C ARG A 57 -11.12 -5.07 6.12
N LEU A 58 -10.80 -5.98 5.21
CA LEU A 58 -9.59 -5.95 4.40
C LEU A 58 -9.42 -4.60 3.71
N TYR A 59 -10.45 -4.12 3.01
CA TYR A 59 -10.39 -2.83 2.30
C TYR A 59 -10.15 -1.66 3.24
N ARG A 60 -10.86 -1.59 4.36
CA ARG A 60 -10.69 -0.50 5.33
C ARG A 60 -9.30 -0.50 5.94
N TYR A 61 -8.82 -1.66 6.37
CA TYR A 61 -7.52 -1.80 7.02
C TYR A 61 -6.38 -1.55 6.04
N PHE A 62 -6.44 -2.18 4.87
CA PHE A 62 -5.45 -1.99 3.82
C PHE A 62 -5.36 -0.53 3.39
N LYS A 63 -6.51 0.11 3.07
CA LYS A 63 -6.53 1.52 2.68
C LYS A 63 -5.93 2.41 3.75
N THR A 64 -6.27 2.17 5.02
CA THR A 64 -5.73 2.94 6.15
C THR A 64 -4.22 2.79 6.25
N LYS A 65 -3.72 1.55 6.28
CA LYS A 65 -2.27 1.26 6.40
C LYS A 65 -1.48 1.81 5.23
N PHE A 66 -1.93 1.55 4.00
CA PHE A 66 -1.24 2.01 2.81
C PHE A 66 -1.26 3.54 2.69
N SER A 67 -2.38 4.20 3.02
CA SER A 67 -2.44 5.67 3.03
C SER A 67 -1.49 6.30 4.05
N SER A 68 -1.38 5.71 5.26
CA SER A 68 -0.43 6.17 6.28
C SER A 68 1.01 6.01 5.81
N TYR A 69 1.33 4.86 5.22
CA TYR A 69 2.66 4.59 4.65
C TYR A 69 3.03 5.62 3.57
N LEU A 70 2.13 5.93 2.64
CA LEU A 70 2.38 6.94 1.59
C LEU A 70 2.61 8.35 2.17
N LYS A 71 1.84 8.73 3.19
CA LYS A 71 2.03 10.03 3.87
C LYS A 71 3.40 10.10 4.55
N ASP A 72 3.83 9.01 5.17
CA ASP A 72 5.17 8.94 5.77
C ASP A 72 6.28 9.02 4.72
N LEU A 73 6.10 8.38 3.57
CA LEU A 73 7.05 8.45 2.46
C LEU A 73 7.17 9.88 1.91
N LEU A 74 6.03 10.56 1.67
CA LEU A 74 5.99 11.95 1.23
C LEU A 74 6.68 12.88 2.23
N ARG A 75 6.38 12.73 3.53
CA ARG A 75 7.02 13.51 4.60
C ARG A 75 8.54 13.32 4.63
N ARG A 76 9.03 12.11 4.35
CA ARG A 76 10.49 11.84 4.24
C ARG A 76 11.07 12.51 3.00
N GLN A 77 10.40 12.44 1.87
CA GLN A 77 10.83 13.08 0.62
C GLN A 77 10.94 14.61 0.77
N GLU A 78 9.98 15.25 1.42
CA GLU A 78 10.02 16.70 1.70
C GLU A 78 11.20 17.07 2.59
N LYS A 79 11.45 16.29 3.65
CA LYS A 79 12.59 16.50 4.55
C LYS A 79 13.93 16.37 3.81
N SER A 80 14.09 15.34 2.98
CA SER A 80 15.33 15.13 2.21
C SER A 80 15.61 16.26 1.23
N LYS A 81 14.56 16.91 0.69
CA LYS A 81 14.70 18.09 -0.17
C LYS A 81 15.10 19.34 0.62
N ALA A 82 14.60 19.51 1.85
CA ALA A 82 14.87 20.67 2.70
C ALA A 82 16.26 20.66 3.38
N SER A 83 16.98 19.54 3.32
CA SER A 83 18.33 19.39 3.88
C SER A 83 19.46 19.70 2.88
N VAL A 84 19.15 20.22 1.68
CA VAL A 84 20.15 20.71 0.74
C VAL A 84 20.27 22.24 0.92
N PRO A 85 21.43 22.76 1.40
CA PRO A 85 21.64 24.19 1.59
C PRO A 85 21.73 24.98 0.27
#